data_AF-A0A428K9P4-F1
#
_entry.id   AF-A0A428K9P4-F1
#
_cell.length_a   1.000
_cell.length_b   1.000
_cell.length_c   1.000
_cell.angle_alpha   90.00
_cell.angle_beta   90.00
_cell.angle_gamma   90.00
#
_symmetry.space_group_name_H-M   'P 1'
#
loop_
_entity.id
_entity.type
_entity.pdbx_description
1 polymer ?
#
loop_
_entity_poly.entity_id
_entity_poly.type
_entity_poly.pdbx_seq_one_letter_code
_entity_poly.pdbx_strand_id
1 'polypeptide(L)' 'MKTALWLAVSVFILGFGLILLGSLFRIQHWTGGSVLLVTGTVLQSSALVILVVQFRRNYRSRQQP' A
#
# COMPACT_ATOMS: atom_id res chain seq x y z
N MET A 1 7.14 -10.55 14.23
CA MET A 1 5.76 -10.38 13.72
C MET A 1 5.30 -8.93 13.72
N LYS A 2 5.42 -8.18 14.83
CA LYS A 2 5.01 -6.76 14.89
C LYS A 2 5.71 -5.90 13.82
N THR A 3 7.03 -6.01 13.69
CA THR A 3 7.83 -5.22 12.72
C THR A 3 7.37 -5.39 11.26
N ALA A 4 7.06 -6.61 10.83
CA ALA A 4 6.57 -6.86 9.48
C ALA A 4 5.18 -6.26 9.21
N LEU A 5 4.29 -6.26 10.22
CA LEU A 5 2.99 -5.61 10.13
C LEU A 5 3.14 -4.08 10.06
N TRP A 6 3.98 -3.50 10.91
CA TRP A 6 4.28 -2.06 10.90
C TRP A 6 4.87 -1.61 9.56
N LEU A 7 5.80 -2.38 8.99
CA LEU A 7 6.35 -2.12 7.66
C LEU A 7 5.27 -2.14 6.57
N ALA A 8 4.39 -3.14 6.58
CA ALA A 8 3.30 -3.22 5.61
C ALA A 8 2.35 -2.01 5.71
N VAL A 9 2.04 -1.56 6.93
CA VAL A 9 1.23 -0.35 7.16
C VAL A 9 1.95 0.91 6.65
N SER A 10 3.24 1.07 6.92
CA SER A 10 4.02 2.20 6.41
C SER A 10 4.04 2.26 4.88
N VAL A 11 4.24 1.12 4.21
CA VAL A 11 4.21 1.04 2.74
C VAL A 11 2.82 1.35 2.20
N PHE A 12 1.76 0.91 2.88
CA PHE A 12 0.38 1.21 2.48
C PHE A 12 0.08 2.73 2.54
N ILE A 13 0.52 3.41 3.60
CA ILE A 13 0.37 4.87 3.75
C ILE A 13 1.16 5.61 2.67
N LEU A 14 2.40 5.18 2.38
CA LEU A 14 3.21 5.75 1.30
C LEU A 14 2.56 5.59 -0.08
N GLY A 15 2.00 4.42 -0.37
CA GLY A 15 1.26 4.18 -1.62
C GLY A 15 0.04 5.09 -1.77
N PHE A 16 -0.69 5.35 -0.68
CA PHE A 16 -1.80 6.31 -0.69
C PHE A 16 -1.33 7.74 -0.99
N GLY A 17 -0.20 8.16 -0.42
CA GLY A 17 0.41 9.46 -0.72
C GLY A 17 0.81 9.61 -2.19
N LEU A 18 1.36 8.56 -2.80
CA LEU A 18 1.71 8.54 -4.22
C LEU A 18 0.47 8.65 -5.13
N ILE A 19 -0.64 8.01 -4.76
CA ILE A 19 -1.91 8.12 -5.49
C ILE A 19 -2.48 9.53 -5.39
N LEU A 20 -2.44 10.14 -4.20
CA LEU A 20 -2.85 11.53 -3.99
C LEU A 20 -2.03 12.50 -4.85
N LEU A 21 -0.70 12.35 -4.84
CA LEU A 21 0.19 13.16 -5.67
C LEU A 21 -0.04 12.91 -7.16
N GLY A 22 -0.20 11.66 -7.58
CA GLY A 22 -0.52 11.32 -8.97
C GLY A 22 -1.86 11.89 -9.43
N SER A 23 -2.88 11.85 -8.56
CA SER A 23 -4.19 12.46 -8.81
C SER A 23 -4.09 13.97 -8.96
N LEU A 24 -3.31 14.62 -8.07
CA LEU A 24 -3.04 16.05 -8.14
C LEU A 24 -2.38 16.43 -9.46
N PHE A 25 -1.32 15.73 -9.86
CA PHE A 25 -0.64 15.97 -11.14
C PHE A 25 -1.54 15.67 -12.35
N ARG A 26 -2.43 14.68 -12.24
CA ARG A 26 -3.42 14.38 -13.29
C ARG A 26 -4.42 15.52 -13.47
N ILE A 27 -4.90 16.12 -12.37
CA ILE A 27 -5.79 17.30 -12.41
C ILE A 27 -5.04 18.50 -13.00
N GLN A 28 -3.77 18.68 -12.64
CA GLN A 28 -2.90 19.75 -13.17
C GLN A 28 -2.45 19.52 -14.63
N HIS A 29 -2.92 18.46 -15.31
CA HIS A 29 -2.55 18.09 -16.69
C HIS A 29 -1.05 17.86 -16.91
N TRP A 30 -0.28 17.66 -15.84
CA TRP A 30 1.15 17.42 -15.95
C TRP A 30 1.43 16.10 -16.66
N THR A 31 2.32 16.15 -17.64
CA THR A 31 2.83 14.98 -18.36
C THR A 31 3.49 14.03 -17.36
N GLY A 32 2.91 12.84 -17.17
CA GLY A 32 3.37 11.85 -16.21
C GLY A 32 2.45 11.61 -15.01
N GLY A 33 1.40 12.41 -14.80
CA GLY A 33 0.42 12.19 -13.72
C GLY A 33 -0.23 10.80 -13.78
N SER A 34 -0.51 10.30 -14.98
CA SER A 34 -1.02 8.94 -15.22
C SER A 34 -0.06 7.85 -14.76
N VAL A 35 1.25 8.03 -15.01
CA VAL A 35 2.28 7.06 -14.65
C VAL A 35 2.43 7.00 -13.14
N LEU A 36 2.40 8.16 -12.48
CA LEU A 36 2.47 8.26 -11.03
C LEU A 36 1.23 7.64 -10.36
N LEU A 37 0.05 7.86 -10.93
CA LEU A 37 -1.21 7.21 -10.51
C LEU A 37 -1.12 5.68 -10.59
N VAL A 38 -0.75 5.14 -11.76
CA VAL A 38 -0.67 3.69 -11.96
C VAL A 38 0.35 3.06 -11.01
N THR A 39 1.52 3.70 -10.85
CA THR A 39 2.58 3.23 -9.95
C THR A 39 2.08 3.21 -8.50
N GLY A 40 1.43 4.30 -8.06
CA GLY A 40 0.85 4.39 -6.72
C GLY A 40 -0.22 3.33 -6.47
N THR A 41 -1.11 3.10 -7.45
CA THR A 41 -2.16 2.07 -7.36
C THR A 41 -1.59 0.66 -7.26
N VAL A 42 -0.61 0.31 -8.10
CA VAL A 42 0.04 -1.01 -8.05
C VAL A 42 0.74 -1.22 -6.71
N LEU A 43 1.46 -0.20 -6.21
CA LEU A 43 2.13 -0.26 -4.92
C LEU A 43 1.10 -0.47 -3.79
N GLN A 44 0.00 0.28 -3.81
CA GLN A 44 -1.05 0.17 -2.79
C GLN A 44 -1.76 -1.19 -2.83
N SER A 45 -2.10 -1.71 -4.02
CA SER A 45 -2.71 -3.04 -4.17
C SER A 45 -1.79 -4.14 -3.64
N SER A 46 -0.49 -4.09 -3.96
CA SER A 46 0.48 -5.07 -3.46
C SER A 46 0.64 -5.00 -1.93
N ALA A 47 0.70 -3.80 -1.35
CA ALA A 47 0.78 -3.59 0.09
C ALA A 47 -0.46 -4.13 0.81
N LEU A 48 -1.65 -3.94 0.24
CA LEU A 48 -2.91 -4.45 0.79
C LEU A 48 -2.95 -5.99 0.80
N VAL A 49 -2.49 -6.64 -0.27
CA VAL A 49 -2.37 -8.11 -0.31
C VAL A 49 -1.40 -8.61 0.77
N ILE A 50 -0.24 -7.97 0.92
CA ILE A 50 0.74 -8.32 1.95
C ILE A 50 0.15 -8.15 3.35
N LEU A 51 -0.58 -7.05 3.59
CA LEU A 51 -1.24 -6.77 4.87
C LEU A 51 -2.26 -7.88 5.20
N VAL A 52 -3.10 -8.27 4.25
CA VAL A 52 -4.08 -9.35 4.43
C VAL A 52 -3.40 -10.68 4.75
N VAL A 53 -2.32 -11.02 4.04
CA VAL A 53 -1.54 -12.25 4.30
C VAL A 53 -0.91 -12.22 5.69
N GLN A 54 -0.28 -11.09 6.07
CA GLN A 54 0.33 -10.92 7.39
C GLN A 54 -0.71 -10.98 8.50
N PHE A 55 -1.87 -10.36 8.30
CA PHE A 55 -2.99 -10.42 9.22
C PHE A 55 -3.43 -11.87 9.42
N ARG A 56 -3.75 -12.61 8.34
CA ARG A 56 -4.15 -14.02 8.43
C ARG A 56 -3.11 -14.89 9.14
N ARG A 57 -1.82 -14.70 8.84
CA ARG A 57 -0.72 -15.40 9.53
C ARG A 57 -0.69 -15.09 11.02
N ASN A 58 -0.86 -13.83 11.40
CA ASN A 58 -0.88 -13.40 12.79
C ASN A 58 -2.08 -13.96 13.57
N TYR A 59 -3.26 -14.11 12.95
CA TYR A 59 -4.40 -14.80 13.57
C TYR A 59 -4.12 -16.30 13.76
N ARG A 60 -3.54 -16.97 12.76
CA ARG A 60 -3.24 -18.40 12.83
C ARG A 60 -2.27 -18.72 13.98
N SER A 61 -1.22 -17.92 14.16
CA SER A 61 -0.24 -18.11 15.23
C SER A 61 -0.78 -17.78 16.64
N ARG A 62 -1.91 -17.06 16.75
CA ARG A 62 -2.61 -16.85 18.03
C ARG A 62 -3.58 -17.98 18.38
N GLN A 63 -3.88 -18.87 17.43
CA GLN A 63 -4.84 -19.97 17.58
C GLN A 63 -4.19 -21.35 17.80
N GLN A 64 -2.86 -21.45 17.81
CA GLN A 64 -2.17 -22.66 18.29
C GLN A 64 -2.03 -22.55 19.82
N PRO A 65 -2.78 -23.36 20.60
CA PRO A 65 -2.72 -23.35 22.06
C PRO A 65 -1.40 -23.89 22.60
#